data_AF-A0A380ANK6-F1
#
_entry.id   AF-A0A380ANK6-F1
#
_cell.length_a   1.000
_cell.length_b   1.000
_cell.length_c   1.000
_cell.angle_alpha   90.00
_cell.angle_beta   90.00
_cell.angle_gamma   90.00
#
_symmetry.space_group_name_H-M   'P 1'
#
loop_
_entity.id
_entity.type
_entity.pdbx_description
1 polymer ?
#
loop_
_entity_poly.entity_id
_entity_poly.type
_entity_poly.pdbx_seq_one_letter_code
_entity_poly.pdbx_strand_id
1 'polypeptide(L)'
;MTDPEPQVFFLNFGASTLDHELRLYVRELRDRSYTVDELNRSIDRLCRENDIDIAFNQLEVYLHNQQGNEVQEVKRTLSPDDGGQTAADKQ
;
A
#
# COMPACT_ATOMS: atom_id res chain seq x y z
N MET A 1 20.61 -16.80 23.18
CA MET A 1 19.95 -16.72 21.85
C MET A 1 19.81 -15.23 21.58
N THR A 2 20.55 -14.70 20.62
CA THR A 2 20.56 -13.26 20.33
C THR A 2 19.19 -12.89 19.79
N ASP A 3 18.52 -11.93 20.42
CA ASP A 3 17.31 -11.31 19.88
C ASP A 3 17.77 -10.15 18.99
N PRO A 4 17.87 -10.35 17.66
CA PRO A 4 18.36 -9.31 16.77
C PRO A 4 17.39 -8.12 16.75
N GLU A 5 17.95 -6.91 16.83
CA GLU A 5 17.15 -5.69 16.71
C GLU A 5 16.45 -5.62 15.34
N PRO A 6 15.22 -5.08 15.29
CA PRO A 6 14.55 -4.80 14.03
C PRO A 6 15.36 -3.85 13.15
N GLN A 7 15.35 -4.09 11.84
CA GLN A 7 16.08 -3.28 10.87
C GLN A 7 15.15 -2.79 9.78
N VAL A 8 15.32 -1.54 9.36
CA VAL A 8 14.60 -0.94 8.23
C VAL A 8 15.62 -0.48 7.20
N PHE A 9 15.39 -0.88 5.95
CA PHE A 9 16.21 -0.48 4.81
C PHE A 9 15.36 0.28 3.80
N PHE A 10 15.89 1.38 3.28
CA PHE A 10 15.39 1.97 2.05
C PHE A 10 16.19 1.39 0.89
N LEU A 11 15.54 0.61 0.04
CA LEU A 11 16.22 -0.22 -0.95
C LEU A 11 16.40 0.52 -2.28
N ASN A 12 15.33 1.10 -2.82
CA ASN A 12 15.34 1.72 -4.13
C ASN A 12 14.19 2.74 -4.31
N PHE A 13 14.28 3.47 -5.41
CA PHE A 13 13.12 4.15 -6.01
C PHE A 13 12.49 3.20 -7.06
N GLY A 14 11.25 2.78 -6.81
CA GLY A 14 10.46 1.98 -7.75
C GLY A 14 9.81 2.86 -8.82
N ALA A 15 9.04 2.24 -9.73
CA ALA A 15 8.38 2.97 -10.82
C ALA A 15 7.37 4.04 -10.33
N SER A 16 6.74 3.81 -9.17
CA SER A 16 5.83 4.76 -8.51
C SER A 16 5.80 4.57 -6.99
N THR A 17 6.87 4.01 -6.42
CA THR A 17 6.96 3.60 -5.00
C THR A 17 8.34 3.92 -4.42
N LEU A 18 8.40 4.00 -3.09
CA LEU A 18 9.65 4.00 -2.33
C LEU A 18 9.77 2.64 -1.63
N ASP A 19 10.67 1.78 -2.10
CA ASP A 19 10.72 0.41 -1.63
C ASP A 19 11.49 0.33 -0.31
N HIS A 20 10.79 -0.02 0.75
CA HIS A 20 11.34 -0.22 2.09
C HIS A 20 11.24 -1.70 2.51
N GLU A 21 12.25 -2.18 3.24
CA GLU A 21 12.26 -3.52 3.81
C GLU A 21 12.41 -3.45 5.33
N LEU A 22 11.42 -3.99 6.05
CA LEU A 22 11.43 -4.15 7.50
C LEU A 22 11.75 -5.61 7.84
N ARG A 23 12.86 -5.84 8.56
CA ARG A 23 13.30 -7.15 9.03
C ARG A 23 13.15 -7.24 10.54
N LEU A 24 12.48 -8.28 11.01
CA LEU A 24 12.34 -8.62 12.42
C LEU A 24 12.25 -10.14 12.58
N TYR A 25 12.51 -10.59 13.80
CA TYR A 25 12.55 -12.00 14.14
C TYR A 25 11.45 -12.32 15.13
N VAL A 26 10.78 -13.45 14.92
CA VAL A 26 9.72 -13.97 15.79
C VAL A 26 10.15 -15.29 16.38
N ARG A 27 9.69 -15.56 17.60
CA ARG A 27 10.13 -16.73 18.37
C ARG A 27 9.62 -18.03 17.78
N GLU A 28 8.37 -18.06 17.30
CA GLU A 28 7.73 -19.26 16.77
C GLU A 28 6.97 -18.97 15.46
N LEU A 29 6.80 -20.00 14.63
CA LEU A 29 6.10 -19.90 13.34
C LEU A 29 4.67 -19.37 13.46
N ARG A 30 3.97 -19.73 14.55
CA ARG A 30 2.59 -19.31 14.81
C ARG A 30 2.46 -17.80 15.05
N ASP A 31 3.52 -17.16 15.51
CA ASP A 31 3.52 -15.73 15.86
C ASP A 31 3.62 -14.86 14.60
N ARG A 32 4.01 -15.44 13.45
CA ARG A 32 4.23 -14.72 12.19
C ARG A 32 3.00 -13.96 11.74
N SER A 33 1.84 -14.62 11.67
CA SER A 33 0.62 -13.98 11.14
C SER A 33 0.14 -12.85 12.05
N TYR A 34 0.19 -13.05 13.37
CA TYR A 34 -0.19 -12.02 14.34
C TYR A 34 0.76 -10.81 14.28
N THR A 35 2.07 -11.07 14.24
CA THR A 35 3.08 -10.02 14.16
C THR A 35 2.93 -9.20 12.87
N VAL A 36 2.68 -9.86 11.73
CA VAL A 36 2.46 -9.18 10.45
C VAL A 36 1.19 -8.34 10.47
N ASP A 37 0.08 -8.85 11.02
CA ASP A 37 -1.18 -8.08 11.12
C ASP A 37 -0.99 -6.83 11.99
N GLU A 38 -0.37 -6.98 13.17
CA GLU A 38 -0.13 -5.86 14.09
C GLU A 38 0.77 -4.78 13.48
N LEU A 39 1.85 -5.19 12.80
CA LEU A 39 2.76 -4.28 12.11
C LEU A 39 2.05 -3.55 10.98
N ASN A 40 1.32 -4.26 10.12
CA ASN A 40 0.62 -3.65 8.99
C ASN A 40 -0.44 -2.65 9.46
N ARG A 41 -1.22 -2.98 10.50
CA ARG A 41 -2.19 -2.05 11.10
C ARG A 41 -1.53 -0.82 11.70
N SER A 42 -0.40 -1.01 12.37
CA SER A 42 0.36 0.09 12.97
C SER A 42 0.95 1.01 11.91
N ILE A 43 1.53 0.46 10.84
CA ILE A 43 2.05 1.20 9.70
C ILE A 43 0.92 1.97 9.03
N ASP A 44 -0.19 1.31 8.70
CA ASP A 44 -1.36 1.94 8.07
C ASP A 44 -1.93 3.10 8.91
N ARG A 45 -2.08 2.91 10.23
CA ARG A 45 -2.51 3.96 11.15
C ARG A 45 -1.51 5.12 11.18
N LEU A 46 -0.21 4.85 11.33
CA LEU A 46 0.82 5.87 11.39
C LEU A 46 0.95 6.63 10.06
N CYS A 47 0.81 5.95 8.93
CA CYS A 47 0.78 6.61 7.62
C CYS A 47 -0.38 7.60 7.53
N ARG A 48 -1.60 7.20 7.93
CA ARG A 48 -2.75 8.12 7.96
C ARG A 48 -2.55 9.30 8.92
N GLU A 49 -2.02 9.06 10.11
CA GLU A 49 -1.76 10.10 11.12
C GLU A 49 -0.70 11.12 10.68
N ASN A 50 0.20 10.74 9.76
CA ASN A 50 1.29 11.58 9.26
C ASN A 50 1.07 12.05 7.81
N ASP A 51 -0.17 11.95 7.30
CA ASP A 51 -0.54 12.34 5.93
C ASP A 51 0.32 11.68 4.84
N ILE A 52 0.76 10.44 5.07
CA ILE A 52 1.51 9.62 4.11
C ILE A 52 0.52 8.79 3.29
N ASP A 53 0.37 9.14 2.01
CA ASP A 53 -0.48 8.41 1.07
C ASP A 53 0.21 7.13 0.57
N ILE A 54 -0.52 6.01 0.61
CA ILE A 54 -0.02 4.71 0.13
C ILE A 54 -0.31 4.65 -1.37
N ALA A 55 0.72 4.90 -2.17
CA ALA A 55 0.60 4.93 -3.62
C ALA A 55 0.18 3.56 -4.19
N PHE A 56 -1.00 3.50 -4.78
CA PHE A 56 -1.34 2.44 -5.75
C PHE A 56 -0.64 2.70 -7.07
N ASN A 57 -0.39 1.64 -7.86
CA ASN A 57 0.24 1.76 -9.17
C ASN A 57 -0.53 2.78 -10.03
N GLN A 58 0.14 3.86 -10.42
CA GLN A 58 -0.43 4.94 -11.21
C GLN A 58 -0.16 4.64 -12.69
N LEU A 59 -1.19 4.24 -13.42
CA LEU A 59 -1.10 4.11 -14.88
C LEU A 59 -1.62 5.40 -15.53
N GLU A 60 -0.73 6.09 -16.26
CA GLU A 60 -1.11 7.19 -17.15
C GLU A 60 -1.30 6.65 -18.57
N VAL A 61 -2.45 6.96 -19.20
CA VAL A 61 -2.77 6.52 -20.56
C VAL A 61 -2.94 7.74 -21.46
N TYR A 62 -2.16 7.77 -22.54
CA TYR A 62 -2.23 8.79 -23.58
C TYR A 62 -2.90 8.19 -24.83
N LEU A 63 -4.04 8.73 -25.24
CA LEU A 63 -4.77 8.29 -26.44
C LEU A 63 -4.45 9.23 -27.60
N HIS A 64 -3.87 8.69 -28.67
CA HIS A 64 -3.61 9.42 -29.91
C HIS A 64 -4.58 8.96 -31.00
N ASN A 65 -5.22 9.90 -31.69
CA ASN A 65 -6.03 9.59 -32.88
C ASN A 65 -5.22 9.79 -34.18
N GLN A 66 -5.72 9.28 -35.31
CA GLN A 66 -5.03 9.40 -36.62
C GLN A 66 -4.93 10.85 -37.15
N GLN A 67 -5.62 11.80 -36.52
CA GLN A 67 -5.59 13.22 -36.88
C GLN A 67 -4.55 14.00 -36.07
N GLY A 68 -3.79 13.33 -35.19
CA GLY A 68 -2.77 13.96 -34.34
C GLY A 68 -3.34 14.64 -33.09
N ASN A 69 -4.62 14.45 -32.78
CA ASN A 69 -5.17 14.93 -31.52
C ASN A 69 -4.79 13.96 -30.41
N GLU A 70 -4.29 14.52 -29.31
CA GLU A 70 -3.96 13.82 -28.08
C GLU A 70 -5.07 14.06 -27.06
N VAL A 71 -5.62 12.97 -26.51
CA VAL A 71 -6.53 13.03 -25.36
C VAL A 71 -5.81 12.40 -24.18
N GLN A 72 -5.54 13.22 -23.17
CA GLN A 72 -5.02 12.77 -21.88
C GLN A 72 -6.19 12.23 -21.05
N GLU A 73 -6.25 10.93 -20.82
CA GLU A 73 -7.18 10.38 -19.82
C GLU A 73 -6.41 10.20 -18.50
N VAL A 74 -6.56 11.15 -17.58
CA VAL A 74 -5.91 11.07 -16.25
C VAL A 74 -6.80 10.31 -15.26
N LYS A 75 -6.21 9.23 -14.73
CA LYS A 75 -6.44 8.56 -13.44
C LYS A 75 -7.79 7.88 -13.21
N ARG A 76 -7.74 6.55 -13.22
CA ARG A 76 -8.32 5.79 -12.10
C ARG A 76 -7.41 5.97 -10.87
N THR A 77 -7.66 7.00 -10.08
CA THR A 77 -7.42 6.85 -8.64
C THR A 77 -8.40 5.79 -8.19
N LEU A 78 -7.92 4.56 -7.97
CA LEU A 78 -8.61 3.64 -7.07
C LEU A 78 -8.50 4.29 -5.69
N SER A 79 -9.34 5.29 -5.43
CA SER A 79 -9.65 5.66 -4.07
C SER A 79 -10.10 4.36 -3.38
N PRO A 80 -9.61 4.04 -2.18
CA PRO A 80 -10.22 2.98 -1.40
C PRO A 80 -11.64 3.44 -1.08
N ASP A 81 -12.59 3.07 -1.94
CA ASP A 81 -14.01 3.29 -1.76
C ASP A 81 -14.46 2.47 -0.55
N ASP A 82 -14.92 3.21 0.47
CA ASP A 82 -15.84 2.85 1.54
C ASP A 82 -16.00 1.35 1.85
N GLY A 83 -15.15 0.85 2.76
CA GLY A 83 -15.50 -0.28 3.61
C GLY A 83 -16.63 0.13 4.57
N GLY A 84 -17.89 0.08 4.12
CA GLY A 84 -19.00 0.56 4.95
C GLY A 84 -20.43 0.35 4.47
N GLN A 85 -20.74 -0.65 3.63
CA GLN A 85 -22.13 -1.11 3.46
C GLN A 85 -22.26 -2.58 3.83
N THR A 86 -22.40 -2.82 5.13
CA THR A 86 -23.00 -4.05 5.64
C THR A 86 -24.44 -4.13 5.13
N ALA A 87 -24.67 -5.09 4.24
CA ALA A 87 -26.00 -5.57 3.89
C ALA A 87 -26.75 -5.99 5.17
N ALA A 88 -27.75 -5.22 5.54
CA ALA A 88 -28.80 -5.63 6.47
C ALA A 88 -30.11 -4.94 6.07
N ASP A 89 -30.64 -5.33 4.90
CA ASP A 89 -32.09 -5.33 4.66
C ASP A 89 -32.40 -6.27 3.49
N LYS A 90 -32.90 -7.46 3.81
CA LYS A 90 -33.96 -8.15 3.07
C LYS A 90 -34.39 -9.43 3.78
N GLN A 91 -35.61 -9.32 4.30
CA GLN A 91 -36.62 -10.34 4.60
C GLN A 91 -36.40 -11.27 5.80
#